data_AF-A0A9Y2KYH0-F1
#
_entry.id   AF-A0A9Y2KYH0-F1
#
_cell.length_a   1.000
_cell.length_b   1.000
_cell.length_c   1.000
_cell.angle_alpha   90.00
_cell.angle_beta   90.00
_cell.angle_gamma   90.00
#
_symmetry.space_group_name_H-M   'P 1'
#
loop_
_entity.id
_entity.type
_entity.pdbx_description
1 polymer ?
#
loop_
_entity_poly.entity_id
_entity_poly.type
_entity_poly.pdbx_seq_one_letter_code
_entity_poly.pdbx_strand_id
1 'polypeptide(L)'
;MSDHIPSGPHEEEIWRFIKSRQVFTHADVEAFCAAGEWKRTNYLRNLARLGLVTLYQRKANIRYYTAQDPATLSGDASQIDTSVQDAQRRSDTLNSKISAGQDISLPVQPWTPDTAEDQKLWDFVRGQIRFTRDHVLAQKIAPDNKVTLFLRSLESASLLRSAGYDNAKPYYTAFSPSEIMHRAKDKRLTKEGRIWTAMRAASKFTIEDLLMTFAGLEDEFSEKSIRSYCSTLQKAGYLKDTRRGRVAAQSVRYHLVRDTGPLPPTVKRVPVVTDANEGRVVYVQGEEATWATT
;
A
#
# COMPACT_ATOMS: atom_id res chain seq x y z
N MET A 1 -30.40 28.77 -31.66
CA MET A 1 -29.73 27.77 -30.81
C MET A 1 -28.27 27.81 -31.21
N SER A 2 -27.40 28.37 -30.37
CA SER A 2 -25.99 28.54 -30.71
C SER A 2 -25.34 27.17 -30.84
N ASP A 3 -24.85 26.83 -32.03
CA ASP A 3 -24.09 25.59 -32.24
C ASP A 3 -22.77 25.71 -31.49
N HIS A 4 -22.75 25.18 -30.27
CA HIS A 4 -21.52 24.98 -29.55
C HIS A 4 -20.66 23.97 -30.31
N ILE A 5 -19.53 24.45 -30.83
CA ILE A 5 -18.54 23.62 -31.52
C ILE A 5 -17.51 23.16 -30.47
N PRO A 6 -17.45 21.86 -30.14
CA PRO A 6 -16.44 21.32 -29.22
C PRO A 6 -15.04 21.48 -29.82
N SER A 7 -14.03 21.81 -28.99
CA SER A 7 -12.67 22.14 -29.47
C SER A 7 -11.77 20.91 -29.68
N GLY A 8 -12.25 19.69 -29.39
CA GLY A 8 -11.47 18.47 -29.58
C GLY A 8 -12.28 17.17 -29.44
N PRO A 9 -11.68 16.00 -29.75
CA PRO A 9 -12.39 14.72 -29.86
C PRO A 9 -13.07 14.29 -28.56
N HIS A 10 -12.44 14.58 -27.42
CA HIS A 10 -12.99 14.30 -26.10
C HIS A 10 -14.15 15.21 -25.71
N GLU A 11 -14.09 16.49 -26.10
CA GLU A 11 -15.18 17.43 -25.86
C GLU A 11 -16.38 17.10 -26.76
N GLU A 12 -16.11 16.64 -27.98
CA GLU A 12 -17.13 16.18 -28.91
C GLU A 12 -17.84 14.92 -28.42
N GLU A 13 -17.09 13.96 -27.88
CA GLU A 13 -17.63 12.77 -27.24
C GLU A 13 -18.56 13.14 -26.07
N ILE A 14 -18.11 14.04 -25.18
CA ILE A 14 -18.92 14.51 -24.05
C ILE A 14 -20.17 15.27 -24.54
N TRP A 15 -20.04 16.13 -25.55
CA TRP A 15 -21.17 16.91 -26.07
C TRP A 15 -22.21 16.04 -26.76
N ARG A 16 -21.78 15.06 -27.57
CA ARG A 16 -22.66 14.05 -28.18
C ARG A 16 -23.39 13.25 -27.10
N PHE A 17 -22.68 12.84 -26.05
CA PHE A 17 -23.27 12.13 -24.92
C PHE A 17 -24.35 12.97 -24.22
N ILE A 18 -24.04 14.23 -23.90
CA ILE A 18 -24.97 15.15 -23.25
C ILE A 18 -26.21 15.40 -24.12
N LYS A 19 -26.04 15.64 -25.43
CA LYS A 19 -27.16 15.84 -26.36
C LYS A 19 -28.06 14.62 -26.52
N SER A 20 -27.50 13.42 -26.37
CA SER A 20 -28.28 12.18 -26.46
C SER A 20 -29.16 11.91 -25.24
N ARG A 21 -28.97 12.65 -24.14
CA ARG A 21 -29.67 12.43 -22.87
C ARG A 21 -30.59 13.59 -22.53
N GLN A 22 -31.75 13.26 -21.95
CA GLN A 22 -32.65 14.26 -21.36
C GLN A 22 -32.10 14.76 -20.02
N VAL A 23 -31.55 13.84 -19.22
CA VAL A 23 -30.94 14.13 -17.92
C VAL A 23 -29.67 13.28 -17.76
N PHE A 24 -28.63 13.83 -17.15
CA PHE A 24 -27.38 13.13 -16.88
C PHE A 24 -26.73 13.57 -15.56
N THR A 25 -25.83 12.74 -15.03
CA THR A 25 -25.02 13.08 -13.85
C THR A 25 -23.54 13.18 -14.22
N HIS A 26 -22.73 13.78 -13.33
CA HIS A 26 -21.26 13.74 -13.48
C HIS A 26 -20.71 12.30 -13.51
N ALA A 27 -21.32 11.39 -12.74
CA ALA A 27 -20.92 9.98 -12.72
C ALA A 27 -21.19 9.29 -14.06
N ASP A 28 -22.26 9.68 -14.78
CA ASP A 28 -22.55 9.13 -16.10
C ASP A 28 -21.51 9.61 -17.13
N VAL A 29 -21.17 10.90 -17.12
CA VAL A 29 -20.10 11.44 -18.00
C VAL A 29 -18.76 10.79 -17.67
N GLU A 30 -18.49 10.50 -16.39
CA GLU A 30 -17.31 9.75 -15.99
C GLU A 30 -17.29 8.29 -16.44
N ALA A 31 -18.45 7.63 -16.38
CA ALA A 31 -18.56 6.24 -16.77
C ALA A 31 -18.39 6.06 -18.29
N PHE A 32 -18.91 6.99 -19.09
CA PHE A 32 -19.08 6.81 -20.54
C PHE A 32 -18.12 7.62 -21.42
N CYS A 33 -17.45 8.65 -20.90
CA CYS A 33 -16.51 9.43 -21.71
C CYS A 33 -15.06 9.11 -21.34
N ALA A 34 -14.24 8.82 -22.36
CA ALA A 34 -12.82 8.47 -22.21
C ALA A 34 -11.91 9.62 -21.75
N ALA A 35 -12.46 10.84 -21.66
CA ALA A 35 -11.74 12.01 -21.21
C ALA A 35 -11.32 11.92 -19.72
N GLY A 36 -10.12 12.36 -19.39
CA GLY A 36 -9.65 12.42 -17.99
C GLY A 36 -10.52 13.33 -17.12
N GLU A 37 -10.55 13.04 -15.80
CA GLU A 37 -11.42 13.70 -14.81
C GLU A 37 -11.41 15.23 -14.89
N TRP A 38 -10.21 15.83 -14.97
CA TRP A 38 -10.04 17.27 -15.09
C TRP A 38 -10.69 17.83 -16.36
N LYS A 39 -10.51 17.17 -17.52
CA LYS A 39 -11.09 17.62 -18.81
C LYS A 39 -12.62 17.52 -18.79
N ARG A 40 -13.18 16.41 -18.29
CA ARG A 40 -14.64 16.24 -18.12
C ARG A 40 -15.24 17.35 -17.27
N THR A 41 -14.61 17.61 -16.11
CA THR A 41 -15.09 18.61 -15.16
C THR A 41 -14.97 20.02 -15.70
N ASN A 42 -13.84 20.35 -16.33
CA ASN A 42 -13.61 21.68 -16.90
C ASN A 42 -14.58 21.97 -18.05
N TYR A 43 -14.81 20.98 -18.92
CA TYR A 43 -15.74 21.12 -20.04
C TYR A 43 -17.19 21.27 -19.59
N LEU A 44 -17.64 20.49 -18.60
CA LEU A 44 -18.98 20.64 -18.01
C LEU A 44 -19.18 22.01 -17.35
N ARG A 45 -18.17 22.54 -16.66
CA ARG A 45 -18.22 23.91 -16.13
C ARG A 45 -18.30 24.95 -17.23
N ASN A 46 -17.60 24.74 -18.34
CA ASN A 46 -17.66 25.63 -19.50
C ASN A 46 -19.09 25.63 -20.10
N LEU A 47 -19.67 24.46 -20.32
CA LEU A 47 -21.06 24.32 -20.80
C LEU A 47 -22.08 24.97 -19.86
N ALA A 48 -21.88 24.86 -18.55
CA ALA A 48 -22.72 25.53 -17.55
C ALA A 48 -22.59 27.06 -17.61
N ARG A 49 -21.38 27.60 -17.80
CA ARG A 49 -21.16 29.04 -18.00
C ARG A 49 -21.79 29.57 -19.27
N LEU A 50 -21.82 28.76 -20.33
CA LEU A 50 -22.48 29.07 -21.59
C LEU A 50 -24.02 28.92 -21.53
N GLY A 51 -24.57 28.48 -20.39
CA GLY A 51 -26.01 28.26 -20.23
C GLY A 51 -26.55 27.04 -21.00
N LEU A 52 -25.66 26.20 -21.54
CA LEU A 52 -26.02 25.02 -22.34
C LEU A 52 -26.33 23.80 -21.47
N VAL A 53 -25.85 23.80 -20.23
CA VAL A 53 -26.14 22.76 -19.24
C VAL A 53 -26.60 23.43 -17.96
N THR A 54 -27.75 23.00 -17.46
CA THR A 54 -28.33 23.54 -16.22
C THR A 54 -28.59 22.41 -15.21
N LEU A 55 -28.58 22.77 -13.93
CA LEU A 55 -28.96 21.85 -12.87
C LEU A 55 -30.48 21.70 -12.86
N TYR A 56 -30.97 20.50 -13.11
CA TYR A 56 -32.40 20.18 -13.14
C TYR A 56 -32.93 19.84 -11.74
N GLN A 57 -32.32 18.86 -11.07
CA GLN A 57 -32.77 18.39 -9.76
C GLN A 57 -31.60 17.93 -8.88
N ARG A 58 -31.74 18.09 -7.56
CA ARG A 58 -30.82 17.52 -6.57
C ARG A 58 -31.58 16.52 -5.69
N LYS A 59 -31.14 15.26 -5.69
CA LYS A 59 -31.72 14.20 -4.85
C LYS A 59 -30.61 13.59 -4.00
N ALA A 60 -30.72 13.73 -2.68
CA ALA A 60 -29.65 13.37 -1.74
C ALA A 60 -28.30 14.01 -2.12
N ASN A 61 -27.29 13.18 -2.44
CA ASN A 61 -25.96 13.62 -2.86
C ASN A 61 -25.75 13.61 -4.39
N ILE A 62 -26.79 13.29 -5.17
CA ILE A 62 -26.72 13.20 -6.63
C ILE A 62 -27.30 14.48 -7.24
N ARG A 63 -26.57 15.03 -8.22
CA ARG A 63 -26.96 16.21 -8.98
C ARG A 63 -27.27 15.80 -10.41
N TYR A 64 -28.47 16.12 -10.86
CA TYR A 64 -28.97 15.83 -12.19
C TYR A 64 -28.92 17.09 -13.03
N TYR A 65 -28.29 16.99 -14.20
CA TYR A 65 -28.08 18.07 -15.15
C TYR A 65 -28.85 17.77 -16.43
N THR A 66 -29.23 18.82 -17.14
CA THR A 66 -29.86 18.71 -18.46
C THR A 66 -29.27 19.74 -19.41
N ALA A 67 -29.19 19.38 -20.69
CA ALA A 67 -28.88 20.30 -21.79
C ALA A 67 -30.12 20.73 -22.59
N GLN A 68 -31.30 20.26 -22.18
CA GLN A 68 -32.58 20.70 -22.73
C GLN A 68 -33.18 21.79 -21.84
N ASP A 69 -34.21 22.47 -22.33
CA ASP A 69 -34.93 23.44 -21.53
C ASP A 69 -35.57 22.73 -20.31
N PRO A 70 -35.23 23.10 -19.07
CA PRO A 70 -35.79 22.48 -17.86
C PRO A 70 -37.33 22.50 -17.83
N ALA A 71 -37.96 23.47 -18.50
CA ALA A 71 -39.42 23.56 -18.60
C ALA A 71 -40.06 22.43 -19.42
N THR A 72 -39.28 21.77 -20.29
CA THR A 72 -39.75 20.64 -21.11
C THR A 72 -39.70 19.31 -20.37
N LEU A 73 -39.06 19.26 -19.20
CA LEU A 73 -38.90 18.05 -18.39
C LEU A 73 -39.89 18.05 -17.23
N SER A 74 -40.81 17.08 -17.21
CA SER A 74 -41.78 16.89 -16.12
C SER A 74 -41.67 15.49 -15.53
N GLY A 75 -41.26 15.39 -14.26
CA GLY A 75 -41.13 14.12 -13.55
C GLY A 75 -39.97 14.10 -12.54
N ASP A 76 -39.84 13.01 -11.77
CA ASP A 76 -38.66 12.76 -10.94
C ASP A 76 -37.47 12.42 -11.87
N ALA A 77 -36.37 13.16 -11.76
CA ALA A 77 -35.16 12.96 -12.57
C ALA A 77 -34.62 11.51 -12.53
N SER A 78 -34.91 10.75 -11.47
CA SER A 78 -34.54 9.33 -11.36
C SER A 78 -35.43 8.37 -12.16
N GLN A 79 -36.58 8.83 -12.65
CA GLN A 79 -37.52 8.05 -13.48
C GLN A 79 -37.59 8.52 -14.94
N ILE A 80 -37.00 9.68 -15.26
CA ILE A 80 -36.89 10.18 -16.62
C ILE A 80 -35.83 9.34 -17.34
N ASP A 81 -36.34 8.46 -18.22
CA ASP A 81 -35.68 7.40 -19.00
C ASP A 81 -34.14 7.46 -19.07
N THR A 82 -33.52 6.67 -18.20
CA THR A 82 -32.08 6.37 -18.21
C THR A 82 -31.80 4.92 -17.77
N SER A 83 -32.73 4.26 -17.06
CA SER A 83 -32.44 3.01 -16.32
C SER A 83 -32.11 1.80 -17.21
N VAL A 84 -32.80 1.61 -18.34
CA VAL A 84 -32.66 0.38 -19.15
C VAL A 84 -31.41 0.44 -20.04
N GLN A 85 -31.18 1.56 -20.71
CA GLN A 85 -29.98 1.76 -21.53
C GLN A 85 -28.72 1.92 -20.68
N ASP A 86 -28.82 2.49 -19.47
CA ASP A 86 -27.67 2.61 -18.58
C ASP A 86 -27.32 1.28 -17.90
N ALA A 87 -28.28 0.41 -17.58
CA ALA A 87 -27.95 -0.90 -17.03
C ALA A 87 -27.18 -1.73 -18.06
N GLN A 88 -27.65 -1.74 -19.32
CA GLN A 88 -26.99 -2.44 -20.41
C GLN A 88 -25.62 -1.81 -20.72
N ARG A 89 -25.53 -0.49 -20.90
CA ARG A 89 -24.24 0.17 -21.15
C ARG A 89 -23.28 0.11 -19.97
N ARG A 90 -23.74 0.18 -18.71
CA ARG A 90 -22.89 -0.05 -17.53
C ARG A 90 -22.38 -1.48 -17.52
N SER A 91 -23.22 -2.47 -17.89
CA SER A 91 -22.80 -3.85 -18.05
C SER A 91 -21.79 -3.99 -19.19
N ASP A 92 -22.00 -3.38 -20.33
CA ASP A 92 -21.10 -3.45 -21.48
C ASP A 92 -19.79 -2.71 -21.23
N THR A 93 -19.83 -1.59 -20.49
CA THR A 93 -18.63 -0.82 -20.08
C THR A 93 -17.88 -1.52 -18.95
N LEU A 94 -18.60 -2.19 -18.03
CA LEU A 94 -17.98 -3.02 -17.00
C LEU A 94 -17.35 -4.25 -17.63
N ASN A 95 -18.04 -4.92 -18.55
CA ASN A 95 -17.51 -6.04 -19.33
C ASN A 95 -16.35 -5.58 -20.21
N SER A 96 -16.40 -4.42 -20.84
CA SER A 96 -15.28 -3.88 -21.62
C SER A 96 -14.12 -3.45 -20.73
N LYS A 97 -14.35 -3.01 -19.48
CA LYS A 97 -13.29 -2.74 -18.49
C LYS A 97 -12.73 -4.01 -17.87
N ILE A 98 -13.52 -5.07 -17.72
CA ILE A 98 -13.07 -6.40 -17.30
C ILE A 98 -12.25 -7.02 -18.43
N SER A 99 -12.76 -6.99 -19.66
CA SER A 99 -12.05 -7.43 -20.86
C SER A 99 -10.82 -6.59 -21.13
N ALA A 100 -10.86 -5.25 -21.05
CA ALA A 100 -9.65 -4.41 -21.17
C ALA A 100 -8.69 -4.56 -19.97
N GLY A 101 -9.19 -4.89 -18.79
CA GLY A 101 -8.39 -5.25 -17.61
C GLY A 101 -7.74 -6.63 -17.74
N GLN A 102 -8.31 -7.53 -18.56
CA GLN A 102 -7.75 -8.83 -18.92
C GLN A 102 -6.90 -8.78 -20.22
N ASP A 103 -7.20 -7.86 -21.14
CA ASP A 103 -6.55 -7.70 -22.47
C ASP A 103 -5.43 -6.67 -22.48
N ILE A 104 -5.17 -5.96 -21.37
CA ILE A 104 -3.83 -5.43 -21.07
C ILE A 104 -3.05 -6.48 -20.26
N SER A 105 -3.24 -7.77 -20.58
CA SER A 105 -2.09 -8.66 -20.64
C SER A 105 -1.46 -8.49 -22.03
N LEU A 106 -0.84 -7.32 -22.25
CA LEU A 106 0.39 -7.36 -23.04
C LEU A 106 1.20 -8.50 -22.42
N PRO A 107 1.75 -9.46 -23.19
CA PRO A 107 2.71 -10.38 -22.63
C PRO A 107 3.81 -9.49 -22.07
N VAL A 108 3.77 -9.25 -20.76
CA VAL A 108 4.84 -8.57 -20.05
C VAL A 108 6.00 -9.48 -20.35
N GLN A 109 6.89 -9.00 -21.23
CA GLN A 109 8.15 -9.67 -21.47
C GLN A 109 8.66 -10.06 -20.09
N PRO A 110 8.90 -11.36 -19.82
CA PRO A 110 9.35 -11.79 -18.51
C PRO A 110 10.51 -10.88 -18.18
N TRP A 111 10.41 -10.14 -17.07
CA TRP A 111 11.40 -9.13 -16.73
C TRP A 111 12.78 -9.77 -16.82
N THR A 112 13.61 -9.28 -17.75
CA THR A 112 14.98 -9.74 -17.95
C THR A 112 15.92 -8.62 -17.49
N PRO A 113 16.94 -8.92 -16.68
CA PRO A 113 17.94 -7.94 -16.34
C PRO A 113 18.73 -7.54 -17.59
N ASP A 114 18.60 -6.28 -18.00
CA ASP A 114 19.28 -5.76 -19.19
C ASP A 114 20.79 -5.57 -18.97
N THR A 115 21.22 -5.38 -17.72
CA THR A 115 22.62 -5.16 -17.36
C THR A 115 23.11 -6.09 -16.26
N ALA A 116 24.43 -6.31 -16.19
CA ALA A 116 25.07 -7.07 -15.10
C ALA A 116 24.81 -6.46 -13.71
N GLU A 117 24.56 -5.15 -13.64
CA GLU A 117 24.14 -4.47 -12.41
C GLU A 117 22.70 -4.84 -12.03
N ASP A 118 21.78 -4.92 -12.99
CA ASP A 118 20.39 -5.31 -12.75
C ASP A 118 20.29 -6.77 -12.29
N GLN A 119 21.14 -7.65 -12.83
CA GLN A 119 21.24 -9.02 -12.36
C GLN A 119 21.70 -9.07 -10.89
N LYS A 120 22.74 -8.31 -10.52
CA LYS A 120 23.20 -8.22 -9.11
C LYS A 120 22.13 -7.63 -8.19
N LEU A 121 21.43 -6.60 -8.64
CA LEU A 121 20.32 -6.01 -7.90
C LEU A 121 19.19 -7.02 -7.70
N TRP A 122 18.86 -7.79 -8.74
CA TRP A 122 17.83 -8.82 -8.66
C TRP A 122 18.23 -9.95 -7.73
N ASP A 123 19.44 -10.48 -7.83
CA ASP A 123 19.95 -11.54 -6.96
C ASP A 123 19.97 -11.10 -5.50
N PHE A 124 20.28 -9.83 -5.25
CA PHE A 124 20.19 -9.24 -3.92
C PHE A 124 18.74 -9.13 -3.42
N VAL A 125 17.87 -8.49 -4.21
CA VAL A 125 16.47 -8.21 -3.85
C VAL A 125 15.65 -9.50 -3.67
N ARG A 126 15.81 -10.48 -4.57
CA ARG A 126 15.13 -11.78 -4.49
C ARG A 126 15.60 -12.63 -3.31
N GLY A 127 16.74 -12.31 -2.70
CA GLY A 127 17.24 -12.99 -1.50
C GLY A 127 16.56 -12.51 -0.22
N GLN A 128 15.98 -11.31 -0.25
CA GLN A 128 15.41 -10.66 0.94
C GLN A 128 13.90 -10.92 1.03
N ILE A 129 13.44 -11.36 2.20
CA ILE A 129 11.99 -11.54 2.46
C ILE A 129 11.25 -10.21 2.32
N ARG A 130 11.88 -9.13 2.77
CA ARG A 130 11.41 -7.76 2.63
C ARG A 130 12.61 -6.82 2.63
N PHE A 131 12.50 -5.67 2.00
CA PHE A 131 13.58 -4.68 1.98
C PHE A 131 13.06 -3.28 1.70
N THR A 132 13.81 -2.25 2.11
CA THR A 132 13.52 -0.86 1.77
C THR A 132 14.44 -0.41 0.63
N ARG A 133 14.05 0.64 -0.10
CA ARG A 133 14.90 1.24 -1.14
C ARG A 133 16.27 1.64 -0.60
N ASP A 134 16.31 2.26 0.57
CA ASP A 134 17.56 2.69 1.22
C ASP A 134 18.50 1.51 1.50
N HIS A 135 17.94 0.34 1.80
CA HIS A 135 18.74 -0.87 1.99
C HIS A 135 19.42 -1.32 0.69
N VAL A 136 18.73 -1.21 -0.44
CA VAL A 136 19.32 -1.49 -1.77
C VAL A 136 20.40 -0.46 -2.10
N LEU A 137 20.16 0.82 -1.81
CA LEU A 137 21.13 1.89 -2.01
C LEU A 137 22.39 1.71 -1.14
N ALA A 138 22.24 1.23 0.09
CA ALA A 138 23.36 0.99 1.01
C ALA A 138 24.37 -0.04 0.47
N GLN A 139 23.94 -0.95 -0.43
CA GLN A 139 24.84 -1.92 -1.06
C GLN A 139 25.78 -1.30 -2.10
N LYS A 140 25.54 -0.05 -2.52
CA LYS A 140 26.32 0.67 -3.53
C LYS A 140 26.51 -0.13 -4.84
N ILE A 141 25.55 -0.99 -5.18
CA ILE A 141 25.58 -1.81 -6.41
C ILE A 141 25.32 -0.94 -7.64
N ALA A 142 24.45 0.06 -7.52
CA ALA A 142 24.04 0.95 -8.60
C ALA A 142 23.74 2.36 -8.04
N PRO A 143 23.82 3.42 -8.88
CA PRO A 143 23.47 4.78 -8.48
C PRO A 143 21.96 4.92 -8.18
N ASP A 144 21.60 5.95 -7.42
CA ASP A 144 20.23 6.16 -6.92
C ASP A 144 19.17 6.05 -8.02
N ASN A 145 19.31 6.85 -9.09
CA ASN A 145 18.34 6.89 -10.18
C ASN A 145 18.14 5.50 -10.80
N LYS A 146 19.21 4.69 -10.90
CA LYS A 146 19.13 3.33 -11.45
C LYS A 146 18.39 2.38 -10.52
N VAL A 147 18.67 2.41 -9.22
CA VAL A 147 17.92 1.62 -8.22
C VAL A 147 16.44 2.00 -8.24
N THR A 148 16.12 3.28 -8.34
CA THR A 148 14.73 3.77 -8.40
C THR A 148 14.01 3.26 -9.64
N LEU A 149 14.64 3.35 -10.82
CA LEU A 149 14.06 2.84 -12.07
C LEU A 149 13.93 1.31 -12.06
N PHE A 150 14.92 0.61 -11.51
CA PHE A 150 14.92 -0.85 -11.36
C PHE A 150 13.77 -1.33 -10.46
N LEU A 151 13.58 -0.72 -9.28
CA LEU A 151 12.47 -1.11 -8.41
C LEU A 151 11.11 -0.82 -9.05
N ARG A 152 11.00 0.29 -9.78
CA ARG A 152 9.79 0.64 -10.53
C ARG A 152 9.50 -0.34 -11.67
N SER A 153 10.54 -0.81 -12.38
CA SER A 153 10.36 -1.79 -13.45
C SER A 153 9.88 -3.14 -12.90
N LEU A 154 10.42 -3.58 -11.75
CA LEU A 154 9.94 -4.78 -11.06
C LEU A 154 8.49 -4.67 -10.55
N GLU A 155 8.10 -3.49 -10.07
CA GLU A 155 6.71 -3.22 -9.64
C GLU A 155 5.75 -3.23 -10.84
N SER A 156 6.12 -2.60 -11.96
CA SER A 156 5.33 -2.67 -13.20
C SER A 156 5.22 -4.09 -13.77
N ALA A 157 6.24 -4.92 -13.55
CA ALA A 157 6.25 -6.33 -13.93
C ALA A 157 5.51 -7.23 -12.93
N SER A 158 4.93 -6.69 -11.87
CA SER A 158 4.27 -7.44 -10.78
C SER A 158 5.17 -8.45 -10.05
N LEU A 159 6.49 -8.34 -10.20
CA LEU A 159 7.48 -9.16 -9.49
C LEU A 159 7.75 -8.63 -8.08
N LEU A 160 7.42 -7.36 -7.84
CA LEU A 160 7.59 -6.69 -6.56
C LEU A 160 6.26 -6.07 -6.13
N ARG A 161 5.96 -6.13 -4.83
CA ARG A 161 4.83 -5.43 -4.22
C ARG A 161 5.30 -4.56 -3.07
N SER A 162 4.75 -3.35 -2.97
CA SER A 162 4.82 -2.54 -1.74
C SER A 162 3.96 -3.22 -0.67
N ALA A 163 4.60 -3.70 0.40
CA ALA A 163 3.97 -4.52 1.43
C ALA A 163 3.64 -3.77 2.72
N GLY A 164 3.91 -2.45 2.75
CA GLY A 164 3.60 -1.55 3.87
C GLY A 164 4.66 -0.47 4.05
N TYR A 165 4.61 0.20 5.21
CA TYR A 165 5.52 1.26 5.58
C TYR A 165 6.24 0.94 6.89
N ASP A 166 7.55 1.13 6.94
CA ASP A 166 8.38 1.12 8.14
C ASP A 166 9.01 2.51 8.31
N ASN A 167 8.76 3.18 9.44
CA ASN A 167 9.22 4.56 9.68
C ASN A 167 8.93 5.52 8.50
N ALA A 168 7.69 5.51 7.99
CA ALA A 168 7.23 6.29 6.83
C ALA A 168 7.90 5.95 5.48
N LYS A 169 8.73 4.90 5.41
CA LYS A 169 9.37 4.44 4.18
C LYS A 169 8.68 3.15 3.69
N PRO A 170 8.34 3.04 2.40
CA PRO A 170 7.76 1.81 1.88
C PRO A 170 8.79 0.68 1.93
N TYR A 171 8.36 -0.50 2.36
CA TYR A 171 9.11 -1.74 2.19
C TYR A 171 8.46 -2.61 1.14
N TYR A 172 9.31 -3.30 0.39
CA TYR A 172 8.94 -4.11 -0.74
C TYR A 172 9.17 -5.59 -0.44
N THR A 173 8.42 -6.46 -1.12
CA THR A 173 8.64 -7.90 -1.12
C THR A 173 8.40 -8.48 -2.50
N ALA A 174 9.22 -9.46 -2.88
CA ALA A 174 9.02 -10.27 -4.09
C ALA A 174 8.19 -11.53 -3.82
N PHE A 175 7.83 -11.79 -2.56
CA PHE A 175 7.23 -13.05 -2.13
C PHE A 175 5.74 -12.93 -1.80
N SER A 176 5.01 -14.02 -1.97
CA SER A 176 3.66 -14.18 -1.43
C SER A 176 3.69 -14.34 0.10
N PRO A 177 2.59 -14.01 0.82
CA PRO A 177 2.50 -14.23 2.27
C PRO A 177 2.85 -15.67 2.68
N SER A 178 2.42 -16.67 1.91
CA SER A 178 2.69 -18.09 2.18
C SER A 178 4.17 -18.44 2.02
N GLU A 179 4.84 -17.92 0.99
CA GLU A 179 6.29 -18.11 0.79
C GLU A 179 7.10 -17.43 1.89
N ILE A 180 6.68 -16.24 2.32
CA ILE A 180 7.27 -15.53 3.46
C ILE A 180 7.17 -16.40 4.72
N MET A 181 6.00 -16.98 4.98
CA MET A 181 5.81 -17.90 6.12
C MET A 181 6.70 -19.13 6.03
N HIS A 182 6.78 -19.76 4.84
CA HIS A 182 7.57 -20.97 4.63
C HIS A 182 9.08 -20.70 4.79
N ARG A 183 9.60 -19.64 4.17
CA ARG A 183 11.01 -19.21 4.30
C ARG A 183 11.37 -18.80 5.72
N ALA A 184 10.38 -18.37 6.50
CA ALA A 184 10.57 -18.02 7.90
C ALA A 184 10.47 -19.19 8.87
N LYS A 185 10.06 -20.39 8.43
CA LYS A 185 9.73 -21.52 9.29
C LYS A 185 10.87 -21.90 10.24
N ASP A 186 12.06 -22.17 9.71
CA ASP A 186 13.19 -22.68 10.51
C ASP A 186 13.65 -21.66 11.56
N LYS A 187 13.71 -20.39 11.19
CA LYS A 187 14.10 -19.30 12.09
C LYS A 187 13.01 -18.99 13.13
N ARG A 188 11.75 -19.32 12.88
CA ARG A 188 10.66 -19.19 13.88
C ARG A 188 10.66 -20.32 14.89
N LEU A 189 11.23 -21.46 14.53
CA LEU A 189 11.36 -22.60 15.43
C LEU A 189 12.51 -22.44 16.43
N THR A 190 13.42 -21.48 16.21
CA THR A 190 14.43 -21.14 17.22
C THR A 190 13.78 -20.53 18.46
N LYS A 191 14.51 -20.57 19.58
CA LYS A 191 14.08 -19.97 20.84
C LYS A 191 13.70 -18.49 20.69
N GLU A 192 14.54 -17.70 20.05
CA GLU A 192 14.29 -16.29 19.77
C GLU A 192 13.07 -16.12 18.84
N GLY A 193 12.90 -17.01 17.86
CA GLY A 193 11.77 -17.01 16.93
C GLY A 193 10.42 -17.26 17.61
N ARG A 194 10.40 -18.19 18.57
CA ARG A 194 9.23 -18.48 19.40
C ARG A 194 8.90 -17.31 20.32
N ILE A 195 9.89 -16.75 21.01
CA ILE A 195 9.74 -15.56 21.85
C ILE A 195 9.21 -14.38 21.02
N TRP A 196 9.81 -14.11 19.86
CA TRP A 196 9.37 -13.06 18.95
C TRP A 196 7.93 -13.27 18.48
N THR A 197 7.57 -14.49 18.10
CA THR A 197 6.21 -14.82 17.67
C THR A 197 5.20 -14.55 18.79
N ALA A 198 5.51 -14.91 20.03
CA ALA A 198 4.68 -14.61 21.19
C ALA A 198 4.53 -13.10 21.43
N MET A 199 5.63 -12.35 21.35
CA MET A 199 5.62 -10.88 21.48
C MET A 199 4.72 -10.21 20.45
N ARG A 200 4.78 -10.66 19.19
CA ARG A 200 3.93 -10.12 18.11
C ARG A 200 2.46 -10.41 18.33
N ALA A 201 2.13 -11.61 18.80
CA ALA A 201 0.75 -11.98 19.12
C ALA A 201 0.19 -11.14 20.27
N ALA A 202 1.00 -10.88 21.31
CA ALA A 202 0.57 -10.11 22.47
C ALA A 202 0.53 -8.59 22.23
N SER A 203 1.44 -8.03 21.41
CA SER A 203 1.65 -6.59 21.14
C SER A 203 2.04 -5.73 22.35
N LYS A 204 1.43 -5.96 23.52
CA LYS A 204 1.74 -5.37 24.82
C LYS A 204 1.84 -6.49 25.86
N PHE A 205 2.99 -6.64 26.49
CA PHE A 205 3.26 -7.79 27.36
C PHE A 205 4.23 -7.42 28.48
N THR A 206 4.23 -8.24 29.52
CA THR A 206 5.23 -8.29 30.59
C THR A 206 6.13 -9.52 30.41
N ILE A 207 7.21 -9.62 31.20
CA ILE A 207 8.06 -10.83 31.16
C ILE A 207 7.28 -12.03 31.71
N GLU A 208 6.43 -11.80 32.71
CA GLU A 208 5.54 -12.79 33.30
C GLU A 208 4.54 -13.33 32.28
N ASP A 209 3.96 -12.48 31.42
CA ASP A 209 3.06 -12.92 30.34
C ASP A 209 3.76 -13.86 29.35
N LEU A 210 5.03 -13.57 29.01
CA LEU A 210 5.82 -14.43 28.13
C LEU A 210 6.17 -15.75 28.81
N LEU A 211 6.53 -15.73 30.09
CA LEU A 211 6.78 -16.96 30.86
C LEU A 211 5.54 -17.84 30.92
N MET A 212 4.37 -17.25 31.15
CA MET A 212 3.10 -17.98 31.15
C MET A 212 2.78 -18.58 29.77
N THR A 213 3.16 -17.89 28.69
CA THR A 213 2.99 -18.40 27.32
C THR A 213 3.85 -19.65 27.06
N PHE A 214 4.98 -19.78 27.76
CA PHE A 214 5.90 -20.92 27.65
C PHE A 214 5.86 -21.85 28.87
N ALA A 215 4.77 -21.84 29.63
CA ALA A 215 4.58 -22.75 30.77
C ALA A 215 4.68 -24.22 30.30
N GLY A 216 5.46 -25.04 31.00
CA GLY A 216 5.80 -26.41 30.63
C GLY A 216 7.02 -26.56 29.71
N LEU A 217 7.71 -25.46 29.37
CA LEU A 217 8.95 -25.44 28.60
C LEU A 217 10.06 -24.66 29.35
N GLU A 218 10.07 -24.71 30.68
CA GLU A 218 10.94 -23.90 31.56
C GLU A 218 12.43 -24.14 31.30
N ASP A 219 12.81 -25.38 30.94
CA ASP A 219 14.18 -25.75 30.57
C ASP A 219 14.66 -25.02 29.29
N GLU A 220 13.74 -24.78 28.36
CA GLU A 220 14.03 -24.09 27.10
C GLU A 220 13.90 -22.57 27.28
N PHE A 221 12.94 -22.07 28.08
CA PHE A 221 12.58 -20.65 28.18
C PHE A 221 12.75 -20.06 29.59
N SER A 222 13.99 -19.98 30.07
CA SER A 222 14.28 -19.33 31.35
C SER A 222 14.00 -17.81 31.35
N GLU A 223 13.55 -17.29 32.49
CA GLU A 223 13.30 -15.85 32.69
C GLU A 223 14.50 -15.00 32.31
N LYS A 224 15.71 -15.42 32.73
CA LYS A 224 16.96 -14.72 32.42
C LYS A 224 17.17 -14.57 30.91
N SER A 225 16.85 -15.61 30.13
CA SER A 225 17.00 -15.59 28.68
C SER A 225 15.99 -14.66 28.02
N ILE A 226 14.72 -14.73 28.43
CA ILE A 226 13.66 -13.88 27.87
C ILE A 226 13.97 -12.41 28.21
N ARG A 227 14.33 -12.11 29.45
CA ARG A 227 14.68 -10.77 29.91
C ARG A 227 15.88 -10.19 29.15
N SER A 228 16.92 -10.99 28.93
CA SER A 228 18.09 -10.59 28.14
C SER A 228 17.72 -10.23 26.70
N TYR A 229 16.89 -11.07 26.06
CA TYR A 229 16.40 -10.83 24.70
C TYR A 229 15.53 -9.56 24.62
N CYS A 230 14.57 -9.39 25.52
CA CYS A 230 13.74 -8.18 25.61
C CYS A 230 14.58 -6.92 25.81
N SER A 231 15.56 -6.96 26.72
CA SER A 231 16.46 -5.82 26.97
C SER A 231 17.26 -5.43 25.72
N THR A 232 17.71 -6.41 24.95
CA THR A 232 18.45 -6.17 23.71
C THR A 232 17.55 -5.55 22.64
N LEU A 233 16.34 -6.08 22.47
CA LEU A 233 15.35 -5.54 21.53
C LEU A 233 14.87 -4.13 21.91
N GLN A 234 14.76 -3.84 23.21
CA GLN A 234 14.46 -2.49 23.69
C GLN A 234 15.57 -1.51 23.31
N LYS A 235 16.84 -1.86 23.54
CA LYS A 235 18.00 -1.02 23.15
C LYS A 235 18.07 -0.82 21.63
N ALA A 236 17.69 -1.82 20.85
CA ALA A 236 17.62 -1.75 19.39
C ALA A 236 16.35 -1.04 18.87
N GLY A 237 15.47 -0.53 19.74
CA GLY A 237 14.30 0.25 19.36
C GLY A 237 13.08 -0.55 18.89
N TYR A 238 13.07 -1.88 19.06
CA TYR A 238 11.91 -2.72 18.72
C TYR A 238 10.84 -2.69 19.80
N LEU A 239 11.26 -2.58 21.05
CA LEU A 239 10.38 -2.54 22.22
C LEU A 239 10.46 -1.16 22.88
N LYS A 240 9.31 -0.65 23.30
CA LYS A 240 9.22 0.55 24.14
C LYS A 240 8.70 0.16 25.53
N ASP A 241 9.39 0.61 26.56
CA ASP A 241 8.88 0.54 27.92
C ASP A 241 7.75 1.56 28.08
N THR A 242 6.59 1.10 28.51
CA THR A 242 5.40 1.94 28.70
C THR A 242 5.29 2.53 30.11
N ARG A 243 6.30 2.37 30.98
CA ARG A 243 6.36 3.01 32.30
C ARG A 243 6.30 4.53 32.19
N ARG A 244 5.10 5.09 32.35
CA ARG A 244 4.90 6.50 32.70
C ARG A 244 5.04 6.65 34.21
N GLY A 245 6.25 6.96 34.68
CA GLY A 245 6.48 7.68 35.95
C GLY A 245 5.82 7.15 37.23
N ARG A 246 5.76 5.83 37.47
CA ARG A 246 5.30 5.30 38.77
C ARG A 246 6.16 4.13 39.26
N VAL A 247 6.49 4.23 40.56
CA VAL A 247 7.09 3.30 41.54
C VAL A 247 7.76 2.03 41.00
N ALA A 248 9.01 1.81 41.42
CA ALA A 248 9.91 0.71 41.02
C ALA A 248 9.35 -0.72 41.15
N ALA A 249 8.21 -0.91 41.84
CA ALA A 249 7.62 -2.21 42.16
C ALA A 249 6.65 -2.79 41.10
N GLN A 250 6.28 -2.06 40.04
CA GLN A 250 5.41 -2.61 38.98
C GLN A 250 6.22 -3.28 37.87
N SER A 251 5.86 -4.49 37.45
CA SER A 251 6.51 -5.22 36.36
C SER A 251 6.62 -4.37 35.08
N VAL A 252 7.78 -4.43 34.40
CA VAL A 252 8.03 -3.69 33.16
C VAL A 252 7.04 -4.13 32.10
N ARG A 253 6.29 -3.19 31.52
CA ARG A 253 5.35 -3.47 30.44
C ARG A 253 5.95 -3.00 29.11
N TYR A 254 6.30 -3.97 28.28
CA TYR A 254 6.82 -3.77 26.95
C TYR A 254 5.68 -3.58 25.95
N HIS A 255 5.92 -2.69 25.00
CA HIS A 255 5.12 -2.56 23.80
C HIS A 255 5.99 -2.79 22.58
N LEU A 256 5.57 -3.69 21.70
CA LEU A 256 6.21 -3.87 20.40
C LEU A 256 5.87 -2.69 19.50
N VAL A 257 6.85 -1.82 19.27
CA VAL A 257 6.69 -0.60 18.46
C VAL A 257 7.19 -0.78 17.03
N ARG A 258 8.04 -1.77 16.78
CA ARG A 258 8.56 -2.07 15.44
C ARG A 258 8.39 -3.54 15.12
N ASP A 259 7.32 -3.88 14.40
CA ASP A 259 7.11 -5.23 13.88
C ASP A 259 7.78 -5.37 12.51
N THR A 260 8.98 -5.96 12.50
CA THR A 260 9.72 -6.20 11.28
C THR A 260 9.34 -7.51 10.55
N GLY A 261 8.21 -8.12 10.93
CA GLY A 261 7.70 -9.31 10.26
C GLY A 261 8.06 -10.60 11.00
N PRO A 262 7.97 -11.75 10.33
CA PRO A 262 7.89 -13.05 11.00
C PRO A 262 9.22 -13.59 11.51
N LEU A 263 10.37 -13.10 11.02
CA LEU A 263 11.65 -13.55 11.55
C LEU A 263 12.00 -12.77 12.82
N PRO A 264 12.54 -13.44 13.84
CA PRO A 264 13.10 -12.75 14.98
C PRO A 264 14.32 -11.90 14.55
N PRO A 265 14.50 -10.68 15.10
CA PRO A 265 15.78 -10.00 15.03
C PRO A 265 16.86 -10.86 15.72
N THR A 266 18.01 -11.03 15.07
CA THR A 266 19.09 -11.90 15.57
C THR A 266 20.05 -11.10 16.45
N VAL A 267 20.25 -11.57 17.67
CA VAL A 267 21.24 -11.02 18.61
C VAL A 267 22.54 -11.79 18.47
N LYS A 268 23.59 -11.17 17.92
CA LYS A 268 24.94 -11.76 17.89
C LYS A 268 25.73 -11.37 19.15
N ARG A 269 26.75 -12.16 19.53
CA ARG A 269 27.58 -11.98 20.75
C ARG A 269 28.55 -10.80 20.69
N VAL A 270 28.93 -10.36 19.49
CA VAL A 270 29.40 -8.97 19.28
C VAL A 270 28.13 -8.13 19.36
N PRO A 271 28.07 -6.99 20.07
CA PRO A 271 26.83 -6.26 20.32
C PRO A 271 26.36 -5.57 19.03
N VAL A 272 25.93 -6.41 18.10
CA VAL A 272 25.54 -6.14 16.75
C VAL A 272 24.21 -6.84 16.58
N VAL A 273 23.12 -6.08 16.65
CA VAL A 273 21.80 -6.62 16.35
C VAL A 273 21.67 -6.64 14.84
N THR A 274 21.51 -7.83 14.25
CA THR A 274 21.27 -7.95 12.81
C THR A 274 19.81 -8.33 12.62
N ASP A 275 19.03 -7.50 11.94
CA ASP A 275 17.65 -7.84 11.60
C ASP A 275 17.67 -8.75 10.37
N ALA A 276 17.27 -10.02 10.57
CA ALA A 276 17.25 -11.02 9.51
C ALA A 276 16.10 -10.83 8.51
N ASN A 277 15.09 -10.02 8.82
CA ASN A 277 14.08 -9.57 7.87
C ASN A 277 14.61 -8.46 6.97
N GLU A 278 15.49 -7.59 7.49
CA GLU A 278 16.05 -6.44 6.76
C GLU A 278 17.45 -6.69 6.18
N GLY A 279 18.06 -7.84 6.44
CA GLY A 279 19.40 -8.18 5.94
C GLY A 279 20.52 -7.25 6.43
N ARG A 280 20.29 -6.44 7.48
CA ARG A 280 21.24 -5.41 7.95
C ARG A 280 21.55 -5.49 9.44
N VAL A 281 22.68 -4.89 9.79
CA VAL A 281 23.06 -4.55 11.16
C VAL A 281 22.28 -3.31 11.59
N VAL A 282 21.42 -3.45 12.61
CA VAL A 282 20.53 -2.41 13.17
C VAL A 282 21.15 -1.72 14.40
N TYR A 283 22.16 -2.32 15.01
CA TYR A 283 22.89 -1.75 16.15
C TYR A 283 24.34 -2.23 16.10
N VAL A 284 25.29 -1.38 16.50
CA VAL A 284 26.68 -1.73 16.86
C VAL A 284 26.99 -0.95 18.14
N GLN A 285 27.36 -1.62 19.24
CA GLN A 285 27.72 -0.90 20.47
C GLN A 285 28.98 -0.05 20.22
N GLY A 286 28.84 1.27 20.37
CA GLY A 286 29.92 2.24 20.19
C GLY A 286 29.62 3.34 19.17
N GLU A 287 28.56 3.19 18.35
CA GLU A 287 28.06 4.25 17.47
C GLU A 287 26.67 4.68 17.94
N GLU A 288 26.52 5.93 18.38
CA GLU A 288 25.21 6.51 18.66
C GLU A 288 24.34 6.45 17.41
N ALA A 289 23.11 5.98 17.56
CA ALA A 289 22.12 5.97 16.50
C ALA A 289 21.85 7.41 16.04
N THR A 290 22.50 7.84 14.96
CA THR A 290 22.32 9.14 14.31
C THR A 290 20.99 9.16 13.54
N TRP A 291 19.88 9.07 14.26
CA TRP A 291 18.57 9.51 13.74
C TRP A 291 17.71 10.19 14.81
N ALA A 292 18.28 10.53 15.97
CA ALA A 292 17.60 11.32 17.00
C ALA A 292 18.28 12.68 17.20
N THR A 293 18.17 13.56 16.20
CA THR A 293 18.17 15.02 16.44
C THR A 293 17.39 15.74 15.34
N THR A 294 16.13 16.02 15.61
CA THR A 294 15.59 17.38 15.48
C THR A 294 14.76 17.62 16.74
#